data_AF-A0A847DH73-F1
#
_entry.id   AF-A0A847DH73-F1
#
_cell.length_a   1.000
_cell.length_b   1.000
_cell.length_c   1.000
_cell.angle_alpha   90.00
_cell.angle_beta   90.00
_cell.angle_gamma   90.00
#
_symmetry.space_group_name_H-M   'P 1'
#
loop_
_entity.id
_entity.type
_entity.pdbx_description
1 polymer ?
#
loop_
_entity_poly.entity_id
_entity_poly.type
_entity_poly.pdbx_seq_one_letter_code
_entity_poly.pdbx_strand_id
1 'polypeptide(L)'
;MKSLNILIVDDDRDFAESLSDIFEMEGHKCEMAHDGETAIKKLVEKDFDLTFMDIKMSGKNGVESFLEIRKIKPNAKIIMMTGYSVEDLITQAVENGAWGVLHKPLDMDKILSMIKKVMPTGILIADDDPDFLNNLKDVLDDYGFTVYKAKNGDEAIKRVQEENIDILILDLRMPILSGLETFMLMKEKGISIPTIIVTAYADMENMTIERLKSYCVNGILNKPFDPERLLKILADLVDDPEKVCY
;
A
#
# COMPACT_ATOMS: atom_id res chain seq x y z
N MET A 1 9.01 -4.51 5.64
CA MET A 1 8.22 -3.36 5.14
C MET A 1 9.17 -2.31 4.55
N LYS A 2 8.82 -1.64 3.45
CA LYS A 2 9.64 -0.53 2.92
C LYS A 2 9.58 0.63 3.91
N SER A 3 10.74 1.05 4.42
CA SER A 3 10.83 2.20 5.32
C SER A 3 10.47 3.49 4.56
N LEU A 4 9.62 4.32 5.15
CA LEU A 4 9.21 5.62 4.60
C LEU A 4 9.97 6.72 5.33
N ASN A 5 10.28 7.81 4.64
CA ASN A 5 10.76 9.05 5.25
C ASN A 5 9.55 9.96 5.50
N ILE A 6 9.18 10.13 6.76
CA ILE A 6 8.01 10.90 7.20
C ILE A 6 8.47 12.21 7.84
N LEU A 7 7.83 13.32 7.47
CA LEU A 7 7.98 14.60 8.16
C LEU A 7 6.76 14.85 9.05
N ILE A 8 6.99 15.11 10.33
CA ILE A 8 5.95 15.50 11.29
C ILE A 8 6.13 17.00 11.58
N VAL A 9 5.07 17.77 11.39
CA VAL A 9 5.09 19.22 11.61
C VAL A 9 4.02 19.58 12.63
N ASP A 10 4.45 19.92 13.84
CA ASP A 10 3.55 20.29 14.95
C ASP A 10 4.31 21.17 15.95
N ASP A 11 3.69 22.26 16.41
CA ASP A 11 4.29 23.13 17.43
C ASP A 11 4.20 22.53 18.84
N ASP A 12 3.32 21.53 19.03
CA ASP A 12 3.34 20.63 20.18
C ASP A 12 4.44 19.57 20.01
N ARG A 13 5.57 19.79 20.70
CA ARG A 13 6.73 18.90 20.65
C ARG A 13 6.45 17.52 21.22
N ASP A 14 5.69 17.44 22.31
CA ASP A 14 5.39 16.16 22.97
C ASP A 14 4.51 15.30 22.06
N PHE A 15 3.55 15.92 21.37
CA PHE A 15 2.73 15.26 20.36
C PHE A 15 3.54 14.80 19.15
N ALA A 16 4.41 15.66 18.62
CA ALA A 16 5.28 15.32 17.49
C ALA A 16 6.22 14.15 17.82
N GLU A 17 6.84 14.16 19.00
CA GLU A 17 7.71 13.08 19.50
C GLU A 17 6.92 11.77 19.66
N SER A 18 5.74 11.82 20.29
CA SER A 18 4.88 10.65 20.44
C SER A 18 4.50 10.01 19.11
N LEU A 19 4.17 10.82 18.10
CA LEU A 19 3.85 10.32 16.76
C LEU A 19 5.10 9.78 16.04
N SER A 20 6.25 10.43 16.24
CA SER A 20 7.54 9.98 15.70
C SER A 20 7.91 8.60 16.22
N ASP A 21 7.81 8.39 17.53
CA ASP A 21 8.10 7.11 18.18
C ASP A 21 7.24 5.98 17.61
N ILE A 22 5.94 6.23 17.41
CA ILE A 22 5.02 5.25 16.82
C ILE A 22 5.45 4.87 15.41
N PHE A 23 5.77 5.84 14.55
CA PHE A 23 6.21 5.55 13.19
C PHE A 23 7.56 4.87 13.12
N GLU A 24 8.48 5.18 14.03
CA GLU A 24 9.77 4.49 14.13
C GLU A 24 9.60 3.03 14.60
N MET A 25 8.67 2.76 15.52
CA MET A 25 8.31 1.39 15.91
C MET A 25 7.75 0.57 14.74
N GLU A 26 7.00 1.21 13.84
CA GLU A 26 6.50 0.61 12.58
C GLU A 26 7.58 0.51 11.48
N GLY A 27 8.83 0.91 11.78
CA GLY A 27 9.98 0.78 10.88
C GLY A 27 10.15 1.93 9.87
N HIS A 28 9.48 3.05 10.07
CA HIS A 28 9.67 4.27 9.29
C HIS A 28 10.77 5.15 9.88
N LYS A 29 11.20 6.16 9.11
CA LYS A 29 12.16 7.19 9.53
C LYS A 29 11.43 8.50 9.65
N CYS A 30 11.61 9.18 10.78
CA CYS A 30 10.92 10.43 11.05
C CYS A 30 11.90 11.59 11.11
N GLU A 31 11.45 12.75 10.64
CA GLU A 31 12.02 14.04 11.02
C GLU A 31 10.90 14.95 11.52
N MET A 32 11.24 15.86 12.41
CA MET A 32 10.27 16.80 12.99
C MET A 32 10.58 18.24 12.60
N ALA A 33 9.54 19.03 12.43
CA ALA A 33 9.57 20.50 12.40
C ALA A 33 8.53 21.03 13.38
N HIS A 34 8.80 22.17 14.02
CA HIS A 34 7.91 22.74 15.03
C HIS A 34 7.29 24.08 14.62
N ASP A 35 7.44 24.43 13.35
CA ASP A 35 6.91 25.63 12.74
C ASP A 35 6.90 25.47 11.21
N GLY A 36 6.10 26.32 10.55
CA GLY A 36 5.94 26.30 9.10
C GLY A 36 7.20 26.61 8.30
N GLU A 37 8.08 27.49 8.80
CA GLU A 37 9.30 27.89 8.09
C GLU A 37 10.33 26.75 8.06
N THR A 38 10.51 26.08 9.20
CA THR A 38 11.36 24.89 9.33
C THR A 38 10.84 23.76 8.46
N ALA A 39 9.51 23.56 8.39
CA ALA A 39 8.89 22.56 7.52
C ALA A 39 9.17 22.81 6.04
N ILE A 40 8.96 24.05 5.57
CA ILE A 40 9.27 24.45 4.18
C ILE A 40 10.75 24.18 3.87
N LYS A 41 11.66 24.61 4.75
CA LYS A 41 13.09 24.42 4.57
C LYS A 41 13.45 22.93 4.39
N LYS A 42 12.94 22.06 5.27
CA LYS A 42 13.20 20.62 5.20
C LYS A 42 12.69 19.99 3.90
N LEU A 43 11.48 20.35 3.47
CA LEU A 43 10.88 19.85 2.23
C LEU A 43 11.57 20.36 0.96
N VAL A 44 12.27 21.49 1.04
CA VAL A 44 13.14 21.97 -0.04
C VAL A 44 14.44 21.17 -0.09
N GLU A 45 15.04 20.90 1.08
CA GLU A 45 16.34 20.21 1.20
C GLU A 45 16.26 18.70 0.90
N LYS A 46 15.13 18.06 1.20
CA LYS A 46 14.96 16.61 1.12
C LYS A 46 13.53 16.24 0.73
N ASP A 47 13.38 15.15 -0.02
CA ASP A 47 12.08 14.55 -0.30
C ASP A 47 11.59 13.67 0.86
N PHE A 48 10.32 13.81 1.19
CA PHE A 48 9.61 12.97 2.16
C PHE A 48 8.50 12.19 1.45
N ASP A 49 8.34 10.93 1.82
CA ASP A 49 7.30 10.06 1.27
C ASP A 49 5.90 10.50 1.75
N LEU A 50 5.83 11.06 2.97
CA LEU A 50 4.61 11.57 3.58
C LEU A 50 4.93 12.69 4.58
N THR A 51 4.08 13.71 4.67
CA THR A 51 4.18 14.77 5.68
C THR A 51 2.87 14.89 6.43
N PHE A 52 2.92 14.89 7.76
CA PHE A 52 1.80 15.22 8.63
C PHE A 52 1.98 16.64 9.14
N MET A 53 1.03 17.54 8.85
CA MET A 53 1.18 18.97 9.11
C MET A 53 0.02 19.52 9.93
N ASP A 54 0.31 19.98 11.13
CA ASP A 54 -0.68 20.68 11.94
C ASP A 54 -1.11 22.00 11.30
N ILE A 55 -2.42 22.26 11.30
CA ILE A 55 -2.97 23.49 10.75
C ILE A 55 -2.63 24.69 11.64
N LYS A 56 -2.71 24.53 12.96
CA LYS A 56 -2.68 25.62 13.92
C LYS A 56 -1.34 25.67 14.63
N MET A 57 -0.38 26.31 13.97
CA MET A 57 0.94 26.57 14.54
C MET A 57 1.13 28.06 14.86
N SER A 58 2.00 28.35 15.81
CA SER A 58 2.50 29.72 16.00
C SER A 58 3.27 30.24 14.76
N GLY A 59 3.06 31.51 14.39
CA GLY A 59 3.68 32.10 13.21
C GLY A 59 2.95 31.75 11.92
N LYS A 60 3.67 31.22 10.93
CA LYS A 60 3.10 30.78 9.66
C LYS A 60 2.29 29.50 9.89
N ASN A 61 1.00 29.54 9.57
CA ASN A 61 0.13 28.39 9.84
C ASN A 61 0.37 27.25 8.83
N GLY A 62 -0.18 26.07 9.12
CA GLY A 62 0.05 24.87 8.29
C GLY A 62 -0.48 25.01 6.87
N VAL A 63 -1.65 25.65 6.68
CA VAL A 63 -2.24 25.82 5.33
C VAL A 63 -1.42 26.80 4.49
N GLU A 64 -0.96 27.89 5.07
CA GLU A 64 -0.05 28.84 4.41
C GLU A 64 1.25 28.15 3.99
N SER A 65 1.83 27.37 4.90
CA SER A 65 3.05 26.60 4.64
C SER A 65 2.85 25.58 3.51
N PHE A 66 1.73 24.86 3.55
CA PHE A 66 1.31 23.92 2.53
C PHE A 66 1.21 24.57 1.14
N LEU A 67 0.56 25.73 1.03
CA LEU A 67 0.42 26.45 -0.25
C LEU A 67 1.76 26.92 -0.81
N GLU A 68 2.72 27.30 0.04
CA GLU A 68 4.09 27.60 -0.38
C GLU A 68 4.83 26.35 -0.86
N ILE A 69 4.75 25.25 -0.09
CA ILE A 69 5.36 23.97 -0.46
C ILE A 69 4.80 23.49 -1.79
N ARG A 70 3.47 23.58 -2.00
CA ARG A 70 2.82 23.12 -3.23
C ARG A 70 3.34 23.80 -4.49
N LYS A 71 3.79 25.07 -4.39
CA LYS A 71 4.45 25.78 -5.51
C LYS A 71 5.83 25.22 -5.84
N ILE A 72 6.54 24.65 -4.88
CA ILE A 72 7.93 24.19 -5.01
C ILE A 72 7.99 22.67 -5.27
N LYS A 73 7.17 21.91 -4.55
CA LYS A 73 7.05 20.45 -4.58
C LYS A 73 5.59 20.07 -4.87
N PRO A 74 5.12 20.21 -6.13
CA PRO A 74 3.72 20.01 -6.48
C PRO A 74 3.20 18.60 -6.19
N ASN A 75 4.08 17.60 -6.07
CA ASN A 75 3.73 16.21 -5.78
C ASN A 75 3.94 15.79 -4.32
N ALA A 76 4.32 16.70 -3.42
CA ALA A 76 4.49 16.36 -1.99
C ALA A 76 3.16 15.85 -1.41
N LYS A 77 3.20 14.68 -0.75
CA LYS A 77 2.04 14.08 -0.08
C LYS A 77 1.94 14.66 1.34
N ILE A 78 1.02 15.61 1.52
CA ILE A 78 0.86 16.32 2.80
C ILE A 78 -0.55 16.05 3.34
N ILE A 79 -0.62 15.52 4.55
CA ILE A 79 -1.83 15.29 5.33
C ILE A 79 -1.94 16.41 6.36
N MET A 80 -3.07 17.12 6.37
CA MET A 80 -3.32 18.16 7.37
C MET A 80 -3.85 17.53 8.67
N MET A 81 -3.35 17.98 9.82
CA MET A 81 -3.85 17.61 11.14
C MET A 81 -4.59 18.80 11.77
N THR A 82 -5.74 18.53 12.39
CA THR A 82 -6.59 19.60 12.95
C THR A 82 -7.26 19.17 14.26
N GLY A 83 -7.21 19.98 15.31
CA GLY A 83 -7.91 19.70 16.58
C GLY A 83 -9.32 20.29 16.67
N TYR A 84 -9.52 21.53 16.22
CA TYR A 84 -10.81 22.24 16.20
C TYR A 84 -10.68 23.28 15.08
N SER A 85 -11.32 23.04 13.93
CA SER A 85 -11.09 23.87 12.74
C SER A 85 -12.24 24.80 12.41
N VAL A 86 -11.84 25.98 11.96
CA VAL A 86 -12.54 26.87 11.03
C VAL A 86 -12.62 26.16 9.68
N GLU A 87 -13.85 25.93 9.18
CA GLU A 87 -14.13 25.13 7.97
C GLU A 87 -13.40 25.65 6.71
N ASP A 88 -13.16 26.96 6.62
CA ASP A 88 -12.56 27.62 5.45
C ASP A 88 -11.10 27.19 5.17
N LEU A 89 -10.29 27.00 6.22
CA LEU A 89 -8.86 26.66 6.06
C LEU A 89 -8.67 25.22 5.55
N ILE A 90 -9.51 24.30 6.01
CA ILE A 90 -9.50 22.92 5.54
C ILE A 90 -9.94 22.87 4.08
N THR A 91 -10.99 23.62 3.75
CA THR A 91 -11.52 23.69 2.38
C THR A 91 -10.42 24.14 1.42
N GLN A 92 -9.68 25.20 1.77
CA GLN A 92 -8.54 25.67 0.97
C GLN A 92 -7.45 24.60 0.78
N ALA A 93 -7.08 23.86 1.84
CA ALA A 93 -6.07 22.82 1.74
C ALA A 93 -6.51 21.69 0.79
N VAL A 94 -7.76 21.26 0.90
CA VAL A 94 -8.34 20.22 0.04
C VAL A 94 -8.40 20.67 -1.43
N GLU A 95 -8.89 21.88 -1.70
CA GLU A 95 -8.96 22.46 -3.04
C GLU A 95 -7.59 22.59 -3.72
N ASN A 96 -6.52 22.75 -2.93
CA ASN A 96 -5.14 22.84 -3.40
C ASN A 96 -4.39 21.49 -3.35
N GLY A 97 -5.13 20.39 -3.22
CA GLY A 97 -4.61 19.04 -3.35
C GLY A 97 -3.86 18.53 -2.12
N ALA A 98 -4.29 18.89 -0.91
CA ALA A 98 -3.86 18.17 0.28
C ALA A 98 -4.22 16.69 0.12
N TRP A 99 -3.31 15.80 0.52
CA TRP A 99 -3.47 14.37 0.30
C TRP A 99 -4.50 13.75 1.26
N GLY A 100 -4.74 14.39 2.40
CA GLY A 100 -5.79 14.04 3.34
C GLY A 100 -5.91 15.03 4.49
N VAL A 101 -6.93 14.84 5.32
CA VAL A 101 -7.14 15.60 6.56
C VAL A 101 -7.44 14.62 7.69
N LEU A 102 -6.76 14.78 8.82
CA LEU A 102 -6.94 14.01 10.04
C LEU A 102 -7.37 14.92 11.18
N HIS A 103 -8.39 14.48 11.92
CA HIS A 103 -8.85 15.16 13.12
C HIS A 103 -8.08 14.64 14.33
N LYS A 104 -7.62 15.54 15.21
CA LYS A 104 -7.11 15.21 16.53
C LYS A 104 -8.31 15.00 17.48
N PRO A 105 -8.26 14.00 18.39
CA PRO A 105 -7.18 13.05 18.58
C PRO A 105 -7.04 12.09 17.39
N LEU A 106 -5.79 11.84 16.99
CA LEU A 106 -5.49 11.07 15.78
C LEU A 106 -5.97 9.62 15.92
N ASP A 107 -6.58 9.13 14.85
CA ASP A 107 -7.01 7.75 14.72
C ASP A 107 -5.90 6.92 14.04
N MET A 108 -5.32 5.99 14.80
CA MET A 108 -4.17 5.20 14.35
C MET A 108 -4.51 4.31 13.15
N ASP A 109 -5.71 3.74 13.10
CA ASP A 109 -6.11 2.89 11.97
C ASP A 109 -6.18 3.72 10.67
N LYS A 110 -6.67 4.96 10.76
CA LYS A 110 -6.66 5.89 9.63
C LYS A 110 -5.25 6.25 9.19
N ILE A 111 -4.34 6.52 10.13
CA ILE A 111 -2.95 6.84 9.81
C ILE A 111 -2.25 5.67 9.12
N LEU A 112 -2.39 4.46 9.67
CA LEU A 112 -1.81 3.27 9.07
C LEU A 112 -2.39 3.02 7.68
N SER A 113 -3.70 3.24 7.48
CA SER A 113 -4.32 3.14 6.14
C SER A 113 -3.74 4.16 5.15
N MET A 114 -3.42 5.37 5.61
CA MET A 114 -2.82 6.43 4.81
C MET A 114 -1.37 6.07 4.44
N ILE A 115 -0.58 5.62 5.40
CA ILE A 115 0.78 5.11 5.16
C ILE A 115 0.76 3.96 4.13
N LYS A 116 -0.20 3.03 4.28
CA LYS A 116 -0.36 1.90 3.34
C LYS A 116 -0.58 2.36 1.90
N LYS A 117 -1.39 3.40 1.68
CA LYS A 117 -1.62 3.98 0.34
C LYS A 117 -0.41 4.72 -0.24
N VAL A 118 0.58 5.07 0.58
CA VAL A 118 1.86 5.65 0.11
C VAL A 118 2.81 4.54 -0.33
N MET A 119 2.76 3.39 0.33
CA MET A 119 3.60 2.25 0.00
C MET A 119 3.17 1.61 -1.32
N PRO A 120 4.13 1.12 -2.14
CA PRO A 120 3.78 0.33 -3.30
C PRO A 120 3.16 -0.99 -2.85
N THR A 121 2.08 -1.39 -3.50
CA THR A 121 1.38 -2.65 -3.22
C THR A 121 2.32 -3.84 -3.43
N GLY A 122 2.42 -4.71 -2.44
CA GLY A 122 3.22 -5.93 -2.50
C GLY A 122 2.48 -7.05 -3.23
N ILE A 123 3.04 -7.55 -4.32
CA ILE A 123 2.49 -8.68 -5.07
C ILE A 123 3.42 -9.88 -4.94
N LEU A 124 2.91 -11.01 -4.46
CA LEU A 124 3.63 -12.28 -4.54
C LEU A 124 3.15 -13.06 -5.75
N ILE A 125 4.06 -13.44 -6.63
CA ILE A 125 3.80 -14.37 -7.74
C ILE A 125 4.38 -15.74 -7.35
N ALA A 126 3.55 -16.77 -7.33
CA ALA A 126 3.93 -18.14 -7.05
C ALA A 126 3.68 -19.03 -8.27
N ASP A 127 4.76 -19.50 -8.89
CA ASP A 127 4.77 -20.25 -10.15
C ASP A 127 6.06 -21.08 -10.25
N ASP A 128 6.03 -22.27 -10.82
CA ASP A 128 7.23 -23.09 -10.97
C ASP A 128 8.05 -22.76 -12.23
N ASP A 129 7.48 -21.97 -13.15
CA ASP A 129 8.15 -21.46 -14.33
C ASP A 129 8.93 -20.17 -14.03
N PRO A 130 10.29 -20.21 -14.00
CA PRO A 130 11.10 -19.03 -13.72
C PRO A 130 10.98 -17.95 -14.79
N ASP A 131 10.70 -18.31 -16.05
CA ASP A 131 10.55 -17.34 -17.13
C ASP A 131 9.25 -16.56 -16.97
N PHE A 132 8.16 -17.24 -16.61
CA PHE A 132 6.90 -16.59 -16.25
C PHE A 132 7.07 -15.62 -15.08
N LEU A 133 7.74 -16.06 -13.99
CA LEU A 133 7.98 -15.21 -12.83
C LEU A 133 8.80 -13.96 -13.16
N ASN A 134 9.83 -14.08 -14.00
CA ASN A 134 10.67 -12.95 -14.38
C ASN A 134 9.90 -11.97 -15.29
N ASN A 135 9.24 -12.48 -16.33
CA ASN A 135 8.47 -11.64 -17.25
C ASN A 135 7.35 -10.87 -16.53
N LEU A 136 6.61 -11.55 -15.65
CA LEU A 136 5.52 -10.89 -14.92
C LEU A 136 6.05 -9.91 -13.87
N LYS A 137 7.20 -10.21 -13.25
CA LYS A 137 7.88 -9.26 -12.37
C LYS A 137 8.24 -7.98 -13.10
N ASP A 138 8.87 -8.07 -14.27
CA ASP A 138 9.30 -6.90 -15.04
C ASP A 138 8.09 -6.01 -15.38
N VAL A 139 6.98 -6.62 -15.83
CA VAL A 139 5.74 -5.90 -16.10
C VAL A 139 5.18 -5.23 -14.85
N LEU A 140 5.08 -5.93 -13.72
CA LEU A 140 4.45 -5.36 -12.52
C LEU A 140 5.35 -4.32 -11.82
N ASP A 141 6.67 -4.48 -11.87
CA ASP A 141 7.62 -3.47 -11.37
C ASP A 141 7.46 -2.15 -12.15
N ASP A 142 7.25 -2.20 -13.48
CA ASP A 142 7.02 -1.02 -14.32
C ASP A 142 5.74 -0.25 -13.95
N TYR A 143 4.74 -0.95 -13.38
CA TYR A 143 3.50 -0.34 -12.86
C TYR A 143 3.61 0.08 -11.39
N GLY A 144 4.80 0.03 -10.80
CA GLY A 144 5.08 0.52 -9.45
C GLY A 144 4.70 -0.46 -8.33
N PHE A 145 4.48 -1.74 -8.64
CA PHE A 145 4.29 -2.77 -7.62
C PHE A 145 5.62 -3.20 -7.01
N THR A 146 5.59 -3.69 -5.76
CA THR A 146 6.73 -4.41 -5.20
C THR A 146 6.51 -5.90 -5.39
N VAL A 147 7.24 -6.51 -6.34
CA VAL A 147 7.01 -7.91 -6.71
C VAL A 147 7.97 -8.87 -6.01
N TYR A 148 7.39 -9.85 -5.31
CA TYR A 148 8.05 -11.01 -4.72
C TYR A 148 7.76 -12.25 -5.56
N LYS A 149 8.68 -13.22 -5.53
CA LYS A 149 8.60 -14.45 -6.33
C LYS A 149 8.70 -15.68 -5.44
N ALA A 150 7.88 -16.70 -5.68
CA ALA A 150 8.00 -18.01 -5.06
C ALA A 150 7.92 -19.10 -6.13
N LYS A 151 8.70 -20.17 -5.98
CA LYS A 151 8.72 -21.28 -6.96
C LYS A 151 7.81 -22.46 -6.63
N ASN A 152 7.15 -22.40 -5.46
CA ASN A 152 6.25 -23.44 -4.94
C ASN A 152 5.45 -22.89 -3.76
N GLY A 153 4.49 -23.69 -3.28
CA GLY A 153 3.61 -23.34 -2.17
C GLY A 153 4.30 -23.09 -0.83
N ASP A 154 5.33 -23.86 -0.49
CA ASP A 154 6.07 -23.68 0.78
C ASP A 154 6.78 -22.33 0.83
N GLU A 155 7.46 -21.96 -0.26
CA GLU A 155 8.10 -20.65 -0.39
C GLU A 155 7.06 -19.52 -0.38
N ALA A 156 5.90 -19.74 -1.01
CA ALA A 156 4.83 -18.75 -1.03
C ALA A 156 4.27 -18.48 0.38
N ILE A 157 3.98 -19.53 1.15
CA ILE A 157 3.50 -19.42 2.54
C ILE A 157 4.54 -18.72 3.41
N LYS A 158 5.81 -19.10 3.29
CA LYS A 158 6.88 -18.47 4.05
C LYS A 158 6.98 -16.97 3.76
N ARG A 159 6.98 -16.59 2.47
CA ARG A 159 7.10 -15.18 2.07
C ARG A 159 5.91 -14.35 2.51
N VAL A 160 4.69 -14.88 2.44
CA VAL A 160 3.50 -14.19 2.96
C VAL A 160 3.60 -13.85 4.45
N GLN A 161 4.33 -14.67 5.23
CA GLN A 161 4.52 -14.42 6.66
C GLN A 161 5.67 -13.45 6.96
N GLU A 162 6.66 -13.35 6.08
CA GLU A 162 7.87 -12.55 6.29
C GLU A 162 7.80 -11.19 5.60
N GLU A 163 6.98 -11.05 4.55
CA GLU A 163 6.92 -9.88 3.68
C GLU A 163 5.53 -9.22 3.74
N ASN A 164 5.48 -7.93 3.38
CA ASN A 164 4.21 -7.21 3.26
C ASN A 164 3.58 -7.54 1.89
N ILE A 165 2.80 -8.62 1.84
CA ILE A 165 2.08 -9.07 0.65
C ILE A 165 0.63 -8.62 0.72
N ASP A 166 0.19 -7.85 -0.27
CA ASP A 166 -1.18 -7.35 -0.39
C ASP A 166 -2.02 -8.19 -1.35
N ILE A 167 -1.40 -8.76 -2.41
CA ILE A 167 -2.07 -9.61 -3.40
C ILE A 167 -1.20 -10.82 -3.71
N LEU A 168 -1.83 -11.98 -3.81
CA LEU A 168 -1.20 -13.24 -4.24
C LEU A 168 -1.66 -13.60 -5.65
N ILE A 169 -0.71 -13.83 -6.55
CA ILE A 169 -0.92 -14.43 -7.87
C ILE A 169 -0.36 -15.86 -7.79
N LEU A 170 -1.23 -16.86 -7.98
CA LEU A 170 -0.91 -18.25 -7.65
C LEU A 170 -1.21 -19.20 -8.81
N ASP A 171 -0.18 -19.92 -9.28
CA ASP A 171 -0.37 -21.03 -10.22
C ASP A 171 -1.03 -22.22 -9.51
N LEU A 172 -2.02 -22.86 -10.16
CA LEU A 172 -2.61 -24.10 -9.66
C LEU A 172 -1.63 -25.27 -9.70
N ARG A 173 -0.78 -25.35 -10.73
CA ARG A 173 0.22 -26.41 -10.83
C ARG A 173 1.57 -25.90 -10.36
N MET A 174 2.04 -26.45 -9.25
CA MET A 174 3.38 -26.24 -8.73
C MET A 174 3.88 -27.53 -8.08
N PRO A 175 5.20 -27.77 -8.01
CA PRO A 175 5.76 -28.91 -7.33
C PRO A 175 5.59 -28.79 -5.81
N ILE A 176 5.69 -29.93 -5.13
CA ILE A 176 5.62 -30.08 -3.66
C ILE A 176 4.21 -29.83 -3.11
N LEU A 177 3.71 -28.60 -3.29
CA LEU A 177 2.38 -28.17 -2.86
C LEU A 177 1.72 -27.41 -4.01
N SER A 178 0.57 -27.93 -4.49
CA SER A 178 -0.17 -27.28 -5.57
C SER A 178 -0.73 -25.93 -5.14
N GLY A 179 -1.12 -25.08 -6.09
CA GLY A 179 -1.71 -23.77 -5.78
C GLY A 179 -2.98 -23.86 -4.93
N LEU A 180 -3.87 -24.82 -5.24
CA LEU A 180 -5.07 -24.99 -4.44
C LEU A 180 -4.74 -25.43 -3.00
N GLU A 181 -3.83 -26.40 -2.84
CA GLU A 181 -3.40 -26.84 -1.51
C GLU A 181 -2.71 -25.71 -0.73
N THR A 182 -1.90 -24.90 -1.41
CA THR A 182 -1.25 -23.70 -0.86
C THR A 182 -2.29 -22.71 -0.35
N PHE A 183 -3.29 -22.39 -1.17
CA PHE A 183 -4.36 -21.46 -0.81
C PHE A 183 -5.17 -21.97 0.39
N MET A 184 -5.55 -23.24 0.38
CA MET A 184 -6.30 -23.85 1.49
C MET A 184 -5.49 -23.84 2.79
N LEU A 185 -4.20 -24.19 2.72
CA LEU A 185 -3.30 -24.18 3.87
C LEU A 185 -3.09 -22.75 4.43
N MET A 186 -3.01 -21.74 3.57
CA MET A 186 -3.00 -20.33 3.99
C MET A 186 -4.28 -19.98 4.75
N LYS A 187 -5.46 -20.33 4.22
CA LYS A 187 -6.75 -20.08 4.88
C LYS A 187 -6.86 -20.80 6.23
N GLU A 188 -6.42 -22.06 6.32
CA GLU A 188 -6.37 -22.81 7.58
C GLU A 188 -5.46 -22.16 8.63
N LYS A 189 -4.36 -21.52 8.18
CA LYS A 189 -3.45 -20.74 9.05
C LYS A 189 -3.99 -19.35 9.41
N GLY A 190 -5.20 -18.99 8.98
CA GLY A 190 -5.78 -17.67 9.20
C GLY A 190 -5.19 -16.57 8.32
N ILE A 191 -4.43 -16.93 7.29
CA ILE A 191 -3.88 -15.98 6.32
C ILE A 191 -4.97 -15.68 5.29
N SER A 192 -5.40 -14.41 5.24
CA SER A 192 -6.39 -13.95 4.28
C SER A 192 -5.79 -12.85 3.40
N ILE A 193 -5.31 -13.25 2.22
CA ILE A 193 -4.77 -12.35 1.21
C ILE A 193 -5.61 -12.47 -0.06
N PRO A 194 -6.02 -11.35 -0.69
CA PRO A 194 -6.65 -11.35 -1.99
C PRO A 194 -5.85 -12.20 -2.99
N THR A 195 -6.47 -13.23 -3.55
CA THR A 195 -5.75 -14.22 -4.39
C THR A 195 -6.34 -14.29 -5.79
N ILE A 196 -5.48 -14.11 -6.79
CA ILE A 196 -5.75 -14.35 -8.20
C ILE A 196 -5.14 -15.70 -8.56
N ILE A 197 -5.97 -16.63 -9.01
CA ILE A 197 -5.52 -17.91 -9.52
C ILE A 197 -5.16 -17.76 -10.99
N VAL A 198 -3.95 -18.18 -11.35
CA VAL A 198 -3.49 -18.23 -12.74
C VAL A 198 -3.35 -19.70 -13.11
N THR A 199 -3.88 -20.12 -14.26
CA THR A 199 -3.92 -21.56 -14.57
C THR A 199 -3.99 -21.84 -16.07
N ALA A 200 -3.56 -23.02 -16.52
CA ALA A 200 -3.77 -23.42 -17.91
C ALA A 200 -5.21 -23.93 -18.14
N TYR A 201 -5.70 -23.85 -19.39
CA TYR A 201 -7.08 -24.27 -19.70
C TYR A 201 -7.38 -25.73 -19.31
N ALA A 202 -6.42 -26.63 -19.46
CA ALA A 202 -6.54 -28.05 -19.11
C ALA A 202 -6.73 -28.31 -17.60
N ASP A 203 -6.33 -27.37 -16.73
CA ASP A 203 -6.54 -27.49 -15.28
C ASP A 203 -7.98 -27.20 -14.88
N MET A 204 -8.63 -26.29 -15.58
CA MET A 204 -10.01 -25.91 -15.34
C MET A 204 -11.01 -27.01 -15.75
N GLU A 205 -10.63 -27.89 -16.67
CA GLU A 205 -11.42 -29.09 -16.98
C GLU A 205 -11.36 -30.12 -15.84
N ASN A 206 -10.21 -30.26 -15.17
CA ASN A 206 -10.06 -31.15 -14.01
C ASN A 206 -10.62 -30.55 -12.72
N MET A 207 -10.70 -29.22 -12.63
CA MET A 207 -11.18 -28.47 -11.47
C MET A 207 -12.24 -27.46 -11.90
N THR A 208 -13.50 -27.72 -11.56
CA THR A 208 -14.62 -26.84 -11.95
C THR A 208 -14.38 -25.41 -11.45
N ILE A 209 -14.56 -24.41 -12.32
CA ILE A 209 -14.56 -22.98 -11.97
C ILE A 209 -15.41 -22.73 -10.73
N GLU A 210 -16.61 -23.32 -10.65
CA GLU A 210 -17.52 -23.21 -9.50
C GLU A 210 -16.86 -23.62 -8.17
N ARG A 211 -15.97 -24.60 -8.20
CA ARG A 211 -15.23 -25.04 -7.02
C ARG A 211 -14.23 -23.98 -6.56
N LEU A 212 -13.46 -23.40 -7.48
CA LEU A 212 -12.58 -22.27 -7.16
C LEU A 212 -13.37 -21.06 -6.62
N LYS A 213 -14.52 -20.77 -7.23
CA LYS A 213 -15.43 -19.71 -6.76
C LYS A 213 -15.94 -19.96 -5.34
N SER A 214 -16.23 -21.23 -5.00
CA SER A 214 -16.69 -21.60 -3.65
C SER A 214 -15.63 -21.38 -2.57
N TYR A 215 -14.36 -21.27 -2.95
CA TYR A 215 -13.25 -20.93 -2.05
C TYR A 215 -13.00 -19.41 -1.93
N CYS A 216 -13.87 -18.58 -2.53
CA CYS A 216 -13.79 -17.13 -2.51
C CYS A 216 -12.43 -16.58 -2.99
N VAL A 217 -11.89 -17.16 -4.07
CA VAL A 217 -10.76 -16.54 -4.77
C VAL A 217 -11.23 -15.25 -5.45
N ASN A 218 -10.35 -14.25 -5.48
CA ASN A 218 -10.69 -12.92 -5.95
C ASN A 218 -10.60 -12.80 -7.47
N GLY A 219 -9.88 -13.68 -8.16
CA GLY A 219 -9.84 -13.68 -9.62
C GLY A 219 -9.33 -14.99 -10.19
N ILE A 220 -9.66 -15.26 -11.45
CA ILE A 220 -9.17 -16.42 -12.19
C ILE A 220 -8.73 -15.97 -13.59
N LEU A 221 -7.48 -16.27 -13.95
CA LEU A 221 -6.89 -15.97 -15.26
C LEU A 221 -6.34 -17.24 -15.92
N ASN A 222 -6.63 -17.41 -17.20
CA ASN A 222 -6.13 -18.53 -17.98
C ASN A 222 -4.83 -18.16 -18.71
N LYS A 223 -3.78 -18.97 -18.59
CA LYS A 223 -2.56 -18.86 -19.39
C LYS A 223 -2.82 -19.36 -20.82
N PRO A 224 -2.30 -18.68 -21.87
CA PRO A 224 -1.72 -17.34 -21.81
C PRO A 224 -2.80 -16.27 -21.59
N PHE A 225 -2.48 -15.23 -20.83
CA PHE A 225 -3.36 -14.07 -20.60
C PHE A 225 -2.70 -12.77 -21.05
N ASP A 226 -3.54 -11.78 -21.33
CA ASP A 226 -3.11 -10.40 -21.57
C ASP A 226 -2.74 -9.72 -20.24
N PRO A 227 -1.52 -9.17 -20.09
CA PRO A 227 -1.13 -8.40 -18.91
C PRO A 227 -2.09 -7.26 -18.56
N GLU A 228 -2.72 -6.60 -19.54
CA GLU A 228 -3.70 -5.54 -19.27
C GLU A 228 -4.91 -6.06 -18.49
N ARG A 229 -5.33 -7.31 -18.76
CA ARG A 229 -6.43 -7.95 -18.01
C ARG A 229 -6.04 -8.17 -16.55
N LEU A 230 -4.81 -8.63 -16.29
CA LEU A 230 -4.30 -8.80 -14.93
C LEU A 230 -4.23 -7.45 -14.21
N LEU A 231 -3.68 -6.42 -14.85
CA LEU A 231 -3.56 -5.08 -14.27
C LEU A 231 -4.92 -4.50 -13.87
N LYS A 232 -5.97 -4.75 -14.67
CA LYS A 232 -7.34 -4.35 -14.31
C LYS A 232 -7.84 -5.04 -13.04
N ILE A 233 -7.62 -6.34 -12.90
CA ILE A 233 -7.99 -7.09 -11.68
C ILE A 233 -7.17 -6.58 -10.48
N LEU A 234 -5.87 -6.32 -10.66
CA LEU A 234 -5.02 -5.78 -9.62
C LEU A 234 -5.50 -4.40 -9.15
N ALA A 235 -5.85 -3.50 -10.06
CA ALA A 235 -6.40 -2.19 -9.71
C ALA A 235 -7.70 -2.33 -8.89
N ASP A 236 -8.59 -3.22 -9.33
CA ASP A 236 -9.83 -3.54 -8.62
C ASP A 236 -9.58 -4.05 -7.19
N LEU A 237 -8.57 -4.89 -6.98
CA LEU A 237 -8.23 -5.47 -5.66
C LEU A 237 -7.42 -4.53 -4.77
N VAL A 238 -6.65 -3.61 -5.35
CA VAL A 238 -5.99 -2.53 -4.59
C VAL A 238 -7.04 -1.59 -3.99
N ASP A 239 -8.11 -1.31 -4.75
CA ASP A 239 -9.21 -0.46 -4.28
C ASP A 239 -10.17 -1.19 -3.33
N ASP A 240 -10.52 -2.45 -3.63
CA ASP A 240 -11.41 -3.29 -2.83
C ASP A 240 -10.86 -4.73 -2.70
N PRO A 241 -10.15 -5.05 -1.61
CA PRO A 241 -9.56 -6.37 -1.38
C PRO A 241 -10.56 -7.53 -1.30
N GLU A 242 -11.84 -7.24 -1.03
CA GLU A 242 -12.91 -8.26 -0.97
C GLU A 242 -13.57 -8.48 -2.32
N LYS A 243 -13.24 -7.66 -3.33
CA LYS A 243 -13.83 -7.73 -4.65
C LYS A 243 -13.53 -9.06 -5.32
N VAL A 244 -14.54 -9.55 -6.04
CA VAL A 244 -14.48 -10.77 -6.82
C VAL A 244 -14.54 -10.41 -8.31
N CYS A 245 -13.46 -10.72 -9.02
CA CYS A 245 -13.13 -10.31 -10.38
C CYS A 245 -12.96 -11.53 -11.31
N TYR A 246 -14.07 -12.15 -11.71
CA TYR A 246 -14.08 -13.26 -12.69
C TYR A 246 -14.13 -12.76 -14.14
#